data_AF-A0A957JHL2-F1
#
_entry.id   AF-A0A957JHL2-F1
#
_cell.length_a   1.000
_cell.length_b   1.000
_cell.length_c   1.000
_cell.angle_alpha   90.00
_cell.angle_beta   90.00
_cell.angle_gamma   90.00
#
_symmetry.space_group_name_H-M   'P 1'
#
loop_
_entity.id
_entity.type
_entity.pdbx_description
1 polymer ?
#
loop_
_entity_poly.entity_id
_entity_poly.type
_entity_poly.pdbx_seq_one_letter_code
_entity_poly.pdbx_strand_id
1 'polypeptide(L)'
;MNRFLRPKSEEPPAGAPPALSAHTDQTLAQQARRGDPDAFGELVRRHQQAVFNVALRMTGSRPDAEDATQETFLRAFRAFKQFDSHRPLAPWLKRIAVNVCLNWYEANRIRPAVTEADLARPGEAAADLDEWQANVTTPEQRYLAREQAAAVRAA
;
A
#
# COMPACT_ATOMS: atom_id res chain seq x y z
N MET A 1 -18.86 13.58 47.49
CA MET A 1 -18.77 14.41 46.27
C MET A 1 -18.19 13.58 45.13
N ASN A 2 -18.93 13.52 44.03
CA ASN A 2 -18.66 13.01 42.67
C ASN A 2 -17.68 11.84 42.46
N ARG A 3 -18.20 10.63 42.16
CA ARG A 3 -18.75 10.18 40.85
C ARG A 3 -17.61 9.81 39.89
N PHE A 4 -16.92 8.73 40.24
CA PHE A 4 -16.13 7.93 39.31
C PHE A 4 -17.06 7.46 38.19
N LEU A 5 -16.94 8.14 37.07
CA LEU A 5 -17.54 7.76 35.80
C LEU A 5 -17.03 6.36 35.49
N ARG A 6 -17.89 5.35 35.69
CA ARG A 6 -17.79 4.11 34.91
C ARG A 6 -17.76 4.54 33.44
N PRO A 7 -16.83 4.05 32.61
CA PRO A 7 -16.98 4.25 31.18
C PRO A 7 -18.36 3.72 30.81
N LYS A 8 -19.17 4.59 30.20
CA LYS A 8 -20.49 4.28 29.69
C LYS A 8 -20.35 2.98 28.90
N SER A 9 -21.03 1.93 29.35
CA SER A 9 -21.36 0.79 28.50
C SER A 9 -22.11 1.37 27.31
N GLU A 10 -21.41 1.64 26.22
CA GLU A 10 -22.05 1.80 24.93
C GLU A 10 -22.49 0.40 24.52
N GLU A 11 -23.65 0.00 25.04
CA GLU A 11 -24.46 -0.98 24.34
C GLU A 11 -24.65 -0.45 22.91
N PRO A 12 -24.21 -1.18 21.88
CA PRO A 12 -24.37 -0.73 20.51
C PRO A 12 -25.87 -0.57 20.24
N PRO A 13 -26.31 0.53 19.61
CA PRO A 13 -27.73 0.72 19.33
C PRO A 13 -28.23 -0.45 18.50
N ALA A 14 -29.33 -1.06 18.92
CA ALA A 14 -30.03 -2.12 18.19
C ALA A 14 -30.44 -1.58 16.82
N GLY A 15 -29.60 -1.82 15.80
CA GLY A 15 -29.72 -1.24 14.47
C GLY A 15 -28.43 -0.60 13.91
N ALA A 16 -27.31 -0.57 14.66
CA ALA A 16 -26.02 -0.16 14.12
C ALA A 16 -25.66 -1.07 12.92
N PRO A 17 -25.17 -0.52 11.79
CA PRO A 17 -24.59 -1.34 10.74
C PRO A 17 -23.55 -2.27 11.36
N PRO A 18 -23.42 -3.53 10.90
CA PRO A 18 -22.51 -4.48 11.49
C PRO A 18 -21.12 -3.83 11.62
N ALA A 19 -20.42 -4.06 12.74
CA ALA A 19 -19.08 -3.51 12.93
C ALA A 19 -18.24 -3.74 11.66
N LEU A 20 -17.44 -2.77 11.21
CA LEU A 20 -16.64 -2.90 9.98
C LEU A 20 -15.80 -4.20 9.96
N SER A 21 -15.42 -4.71 11.13
CA SER A 21 -14.78 -6.01 11.35
C SER A 21 -15.58 -7.23 10.87
N ALA A 22 -16.90 -7.15 10.76
CA ALA A 22 -17.76 -8.24 10.27
C ALA A 22 -17.93 -8.23 8.74
N HIS A 23 -17.59 -7.12 8.07
CA HIS A 23 -17.69 -7.03 6.62
C HIS A 23 -16.58 -7.84 5.93
N THR A 24 -16.86 -8.38 4.75
CA THR A 24 -15.85 -9.03 3.92
C THR A 24 -14.88 -7.99 3.34
N ASP A 25 -13.65 -8.41 3.00
CA ASP A 25 -12.66 -7.53 2.36
C ASP A 25 -13.18 -6.90 1.07
N GLN A 26 -13.99 -7.64 0.29
CA GLN A 26 -14.63 -7.13 -0.91
C GLN A 26 -15.59 -5.98 -0.60
N THR A 27 -16.40 -6.10 0.46
CA THR A 27 -17.36 -5.06 0.85
C THR A 27 -16.64 -3.81 1.34
N LEU A 28 -15.63 -4.00 2.19
CA LEU A 28 -14.79 -2.90 2.66
C LEU A 28 -14.04 -2.23 1.51
N ALA A 29 -13.56 -3.00 0.52
CA ALA A 29 -12.93 -2.43 -0.66
C ALA A 29 -13.91 -1.59 -1.50
N GLN A 30 -15.16 -2.01 -1.63
CA GLN A 30 -16.18 -1.19 -2.31
C GLN A 30 -16.48 0.12 -1.56
N GLN A 31 -16.53 0.08 -0.22
CA GLN A 31 -16.74 1.26 0.62
C GLN A 31 -15.54 2.21 0.56
N ALA A 32 -14.32 1.69 0.74
CA ALA A 32 -13.08 2.47 0.66
C ALA A 32 -12.89 3.12 -0.72
N ARG A 33 -13.30 2.46 -1.81
CA ARG A 33 -13.31 3.06 -3.16
C ARG A 33 -14.23 4.28 -3.28
N ARG A 34 -15.32 4.31 -2.52
CA ARG A 34 -16.25 5.44 -2.45
C ARG A 34 -15.76 6.57 -1.54
N GLY A 35 -14.58 6.41 -0.94
CA GLY A 35 -13.95 7.41 -0.08
C GLY A 35 -14.24 7.22 1.41
N ASP A 36 -14.71 6.04 1.84
CA ASP A 36 -14.88 5.71 3.25
C ASP A 36 -13.51 5.42 3.91
N PRO A 37 -13.00 6.32 4.77
CA PRO A 37 -11.69 6.16 5.40
C PRO A 37 -11.69 5.04 6.45
N ASP A 38 -12.82 4.78 7.11
CA ASP A 38 -12.92 3.76 8.16
C ASP A 38 -12.88 2.37 7.54
N ALA A 39 -13.54 2.19 6.39
CA ALA A 39 -13.45 0.95 5.62
C ALA A 39 -12.01 0.66 5.16
N PHE A 40 -11.26 1.69 4.73
CA PHE A 40 -9.85 1.53 4.39
C PHE A 40 -9.00 1.21 5.64
N GLY A 41 -9.23 1.90 6.76
CA GLY A 41 -8.54 1.64 8.02
C GLY A 41 -8.71 0.20 8.50
N GLU A 42 -9.92 -0.35 8.34
CA GLU A 42 -10.20 -1.76 8.63
C GLU A 42 -9.40 -2.71 7.73
N LEU A 43 -9.29 -2.42 6.43
CA LEU A 43 -8.45 -3.19 5.51
C LEU A 43 -6.97 -3.13 5.89
N VAL A 44 -6.46 -1.95 6.24
CA VAL A 44 -5.09 -1.78 6.73
C VAL A 44 -4.86 -2.69 7.94
N ARG A 45 -5.73 -2.60 8.95
CA ARG A 45 -5.62 -3.39 10.18
C ARG A 45 -5.59 -4.91 9.91
N ARG A 46 -6.38 -5.41 8.95
CA ARG A 46 -6.40 -6.83 8.57
C ARG A 46 -5.14 -7.28 7.85
N HIS A 47 -4.60 -6.43 6.97
CA HIS A 47 -3.53 -6.83 6.04
C HIS A 47 -2.14 -6.38 6.47
N GLN A 48 -2.01 -5.50 7.47
CA GLN A 48 -0.73 -4.91 7.88
C GLN A 48 0.34 -5.96 8.21
N GLN A 49 -0.03 -7.01 8.95
CA GLN A 49 0.94 -8.03 9.36
C GLN A 49 1.44 -8.84 8.16
N ALA A 50 0.56 -9.12 7.20
CA ALA A 50 0.93 -9.87 6.01
C ALA A 50 1.85 -9.04 5.10
N VAL A 51 1.57 -7.75 4.94
CA VAL A 51 2.42 -6.81 4.19
C VAL A 51 3.78 -6.64 4.89
N PHE A 52 3.78 -6.41 6.20
CA PHE A 52 4.98 -6.31 7.01
C PHE A 52 5.87 -7.55 6.90
N ASN A 53 5.29 -8.76 6.95
CA ASN A 53 6.06 -9.99 6.80
C ASN A 53 6.70 -10.13 5.41
N VAL A 54 6.05 -9.60 4.35
CA VAL A 54 6.65 -9.55 3.01
C VAL A 54 7.80 -8.55 2.98
N ALA A 55 7.58 -7.35 3.51
CA ALA A 55 8.59 -6.30 3.55
C ALA A 55 9.81 -6.73 4.37
N LEU A 56 9.61 -7.37 5.52
CA LEU A 56 10.67 -7.88 6.38
C LEU A 56 11.52 -8.95 5.69
N ARG A 57 10.91 -9.85 4.91
CA ARG A 57 11.65 -10.86 4.14
C ARG A 57 12.50 -10.25 3.04
N MET A 58 12.08 -9.11 2.47
CA MET A 58 12.78 -8.46 1.37
C MET A 58 13.88 -7.50 1.85
N THR A 59 13.62 -6.79 2.95
CA THR A 59 14.53 -5.78 3.49
C THR A 59 15.51 -6.37 4.51
N GLY A 60 15.15 -7.44 5.22
CA GLY A 60 15.97 -8.04 6.28
C GLY A 60 16.10 -7.18 7.54
N SER A 61 15.40 -6.05 7.61
CA SER A 61 15.53 -5.01 8.63
C SER A 61 14.15 -4.60 9.11
N ARG A 62 13.94 -4.62 10.44
CA ARG A 62 12.64 -4.26 11.02
C ARG A 62 12.26 -2.79 10.76
N PRO A 63 13.15 -1.80 10.97
CA PRO A 63 12.86 -0.41 10.62
C PRO A 63 12.47 -0.23 9.15
N ASP A 64 13.27 -0.76 8.23
CA ASP A 64 13.00 -0.62 6.79
C ASP A 64 11.70 -1.33 6.38
N ALA A 65 11.36 -2.44 7.04
CA ALA A 65 10.10 -3.12 6.83
C ALA A 65 8.88 -2.33 7.33
N GLU A 66 9.01 -1.61 8.46
CA GLU A 66 7.96 -0.72 8.97
C GLU A 66 7.70 0.42 7.98
N ASP A 67 8.77 1.04 7.47
CA ASP A 67 8.68 2.13 6.48
C ASP A 67 8.08 1.64 5.16
N ALA A 68 8.57 0.51 4.64
CA ALA A 68 8.03 -0.08 3.42
C ALA A 68 6.55 -0.48 3.56
N THR A 69 6.14 -0.92 4.75
CA THR A 69 4.73 -1.25 5.03
C THR A 69 3.85 -0.01 5.00
N GLN A 70 4.28 1.07 5.65
CA GLN A 70 3.56 2.34 5.64
C GLN A 70 3.43 2.89 4.22
N GLU A 71 4.55 2.94 3.49
CA GLU A 71 4.57 3.43 2.10
C GLU A 71 3.68 2.56 1.18
N THR A 72 3.63 1.24 1.41
CA THR A 72 2.71 0.35 0.71
C THR A 72 1.26 0.76 0.90
N PHE A 73 0.83 1.06 2.12
CA PHE A 73 -0.56 1.47 2.38
C PHE A 73 -0.86 2.89 1.91
N LEU A 74 0.10 3.81 1.95
CA LEU A 74 -0.05 5.15 1.34
C LEU A 74 -0.25 5.05 -0.18
N ARG A 75 0.55 4.21 -0.86
CA ARG A 75 0.39 3.93 -2.29
C ARG A 75 -0.93 3.22 -2.57
N ALA A 76 -1.30 2.24 -1.75
CA ALA A 76 -2.57 1.55 -1.86
C ALA A 76 -3.75 2.53 -1.74
N PHE A 77 -3.72 3.45 -0.77
CA PHE A 77 -4.77 4.46 -0.59
C PHE A 77 -4.95 5.34 -1.83
N ARG A 78 -3.85 5.83 -2.41
CA ARG A 78 -3.86 6.65 -3.64
C ARG A 78 -4.40 5.88 -4.85
N ALA A 79 -3.97 4.62 -5.01
CA ALA A 79 -4.40 3.76 -6.11
C ALA A 79 -5.79 3.13 -5.89
N PHE A 80 -6.36 3.24 -4.68
CA PHE A 80 -7.52 2.48 -4.27
C PHE A 80 -8.76 2.78 -5.13
N LYS A 81 -8.93 4.03 -5.58
CA LYS A 81 -10.05 4.42 -6.47
C LYS A 81 -10.10 3.58 -7.75
N GLN A 82 -8.93 3.22 -8.29
CA GLN A 82 -8.76 2.44 -9.52
C GLN A 82 -8.74 0.92 -9.27
N PHE A 83 -8.72 0.48 -8.01
CA PHE A 83 -8.71 -0.94 -7.68
C PHE A 83 -10.01 -1.63 -8.12
N ASP A 84 -9.86 -2.76 -8.80
CA ASP A 84 -10.99 -3.64 -9.12
C ASP A 84 -11.40 -4.45 -7.87
N SER A 85 -12.49 -4.02 -7.24
CA SER A 85 -13.03 -4.64 -6.02
C SER A 85 -13.49 -6.10 -6.18
N HIS A 86 -13.59 -6.61 -7.40
CA HIS A 86 -13.87 -8.03 -7.64
C HIS A 86 -12.61 -8.90 -7.54
N ARG A 87 -11.41 -8.30 -7.57
CA ARG A 87 -10.15 -9.02 -7.40
C ARG A 87 -9.80 -9.15 -5.92
N PRO A 88 -9.14 -10.25 -5.50
CA PRO A 88 -8.66 -10.38 -4.14
C PRO A 88 -7.66 -9.26 -3.76
N LEU A 89 -7.86 -8.64 -2.61
CA LEU A 89 -7.05 -7.51 -2.14
C LEU A 89 -5.61 -7.92 -1.76
N ALA A 90 -5.45 -9.06 -1.10
CA ALA A 90 -4.14 -9.48 -0.56
C ALA A 90 -3.05 -9.64 -1.65
N PRO A 91 -3.29 -10.30 -2.81
CA PRO A 91 -2.33 -10.33 -3.91
C PRO A 91 -1.99 -8.95 -4.48
N TRP A 92 -2.96 -8.03 -4.50
CA TRP A 92 -2.73 -6.66 -4.98
C TRP A 92 -1.83 -5.87 -4.02
N LEU A 93 -2.11 -5.92 -2.70
CA LEU A 93 -1.25 -5.30 -1.68
C LEU A 93 0.17 -5.88 -1.69
N LYS A 94 0.31 -7.21 -1.84
CA LYS A 94 1.62 -7.86 -1.94
C LYS A 94 2.43 -7.36 -3.15
N ARG A 95 1.79 -7.11 -4.29
CA ARG A 95 2.48 -6.54 -5.46
C ARG A 95 2.99 -5.13 -5.21
N ILE A 96 2.20 -4.28 -4.55
CA ILE A 96 2.63 -2.93 -4.16
C ILE A 96 3.82 -3.03 -3.20
N ALA A 97 3.73 -3.89 -2.18
CA ALA A 97 4.79 -4.10 -1.20
C ALA A 97 6.12 -4.54 -1.84
N VAL A 98 6.05 -5.51 -2.77
CA VAL A 98 7.22 -5.97 -3.52
C VAL A 98 7.87 -4.82 -4.29
N ASN A 99 7.08 -4.01 -4.99
CA ASN A 99 7.62 -2.87 -5.74
C ASN A 99 8.24 -1.81 -4.82
N VAL A 100 7.61 -1.51 -3.67
CA VAL A 100 8.17 -0.60 -2.66
C VAL A 100 9.53 -1.11 -2.17
N CYS A 101 9.64 -2.40 -1.85
CA CYS A 101 10.88 -2.99 -1.36
C CYS A 101 11.98 -3.05 -2.44
N LEU A 102 11.61 -3.34 -3.69
CA LEU A 102 12.56 -3.32 -4.80
C LEU A 102 13.13 -1.92 -5.03
N ASN A 103 12.30 -0.88 -5.01
CA ASN A 103 12.76 0.50 -5.11
C ASN A 103 13.72 0.86 -3.96
N TRP A 104 13.40 0.43 -2.74
CA TRP A 104 14.29 0.59 -1.58
C TRP A 104 15.66 -0.06 -1.80
N TYR A 105 15.67 -1.27 -2.36
CA TYR A 105 16.91 -1.99 -2.67
C TYR A 105 17.71 -1.31 -3.78
N GLU A 106 17.06 -0.84 -4.84
CA GLU A 106 17.70 -0.09 -5.93
C GLU A 106 18.31 1.22 -5.42
N ALA A 107 17.56 1.99 -4.63
CA ALA A 107 18.05 3.21 -4.01
C ALA A 107 19.28 2.94 -3.13
N ASN A 108 19.26 1.88 -2.32
CA ASN A 108 20.39 1.54 -1.45
C ASN A 108 21.59 0.92 -2.19
N ARG A 109 21.38 0.29 -3.36
CA ARG A 109 22.47 -0.16 -4.25
C ARG A 109 23.16 1.00 -4.95
N ILE A 110 22.40 2.03 -5.32
CA ILE A 110 22.87 3.21 -6.05
C ILE A 110 23.02 4.41 -5.09
N ARG A 111 23.36 4.20 -3.81
CA ARG A 111 23.82 5.32 -2.98
C ARG A 111 25.31 5.57 -3.28
N PRO A 112 25.69 6.54 -4.13
CA PRO A 112 26.93 7.25 -3.84
C PRO A 112 26.76 7.89 -2.45
N ALA A 113 27.84 7.99 -1.68
CA ALA A 113 27.79 8.64 -0.38
C ALA A 113 27.13 10.02 -0.53
N VAL A 114 25.94 10.19 0.06
CA VAL A 114 25.19 11.45 0.02
C VAL A 114 26.05 12.49 0.72
N THR A 115 26.41 13.55 0.00
CA THR A 115 27.22 14.64 0.54
C THR A 115 26.33 15.76 1.08
N GLU A 116 26.85 16.64 1.94
CA GLU A 116 26.11 17.81 2.44
C GLU A 116 25.57 18.70 1.30
N ALA A 117 26.18 18.68 0.12
CA ALA A 117 25.73 19.40 -1.07
C ALA A 117 24.41 18.85 -1.67
N ASP A 118 24.12 17.56 -1.50
CA ASP A 118 22.92 16.93 -2.03
C ASP A 118 21.68 17.23 -1.17
N LEU A 119 21.88 17.39 0.15
CA LEU A 119 20.83 17.77 1.10
C LEU A 119 20.35 19.23 0.93
N ALA A 120 21.13 20.05 0.22
CA ALA A 120 20.83 21.45 -0.03
C ALA A 120 19.88 21.68 -1.24
N ARG A 121 19.39 20.62 -1.90
CA ARG A 121 18.45 20.70 -3.03
C ARG A 121 17.03 20.27 -2.59
N PRO A 122 16.14 21.21 -2.22
CA PRO A 122 14.77 20.88 -1.83
C PRO A 122 13.89 20.83 -3.07
N GLY A 123 13.31 19.66 -3.39
CA GLY A 123 12.19 19.60 -4.34
C GLY A 123 12.07 18.36 -5.23
N GLU A 124 13.13 17.56 -5.39
CA GLU A 124 13.12 16.48 -6.40
C GLU A 124 12.37 15.21 -5.94
N ALA A 125 12.34 14.92 -4.64
CA ALA A 125 11.74 13.68 -4.10
C ALA A 125 10.22 13.53 -4.28
N ALA A 126 9.49 14.63 -4.53
CA ALA A 126 8.03 14.60 -4.67
C ALA A 126 7.57 14.32 -6.11
N ALA A 127 8.38 14.62 -7.13
CA ALA A 127 8.05 14.41 -8.53
C ALA A 127 8.09 12.91 -8.93
N ASP A 128 8.94 12.14 -8.26
CA ASP A 128 9.16 10.72 -8.54
C ASP A 128 7.91 9.83 -8.30
N LEU A 129 6.96 10.27 -7.47
CA LEU A 129 5.81 9.44 -7.07
C LEU A 129 4.71 9.33 -8.15
N ASP A 130 4.49 10.40 -8.92
CA ASP A 130 3.45 10.45 -9.98
C ASP A 130 3.93 9.76 -11.26
N GLU A 131 5.20 9.97 -11.63
CA GLU A 131 5.88 9.24 -12.70
C GLU A 131 6.02 7.74 -12.38
N TRP A 132 6.19 7.38 -11.10
CA TRP A 132 6.21 5.99 -10.67
C TRP A 132 4.85 5.30 -10.83
N GLN A 133 3.72 5.95 -10.51
CA GLN A 133 2.39 5.35 -10.75
C GLN A 133 2.16 5.06 -12.24
N ALA A 134 2.70 5.88 -13.14
CA ALA A 134 2.69 5.65 -14.58
C ALA A 134 3.65 4.51 -15.02
N ASN A 135 4.75 4.30 -14.29
CA ASN A 135 5.80 3.32 -14.58
C ASN A 135 5.73 2.01 -13.76
N VAL A 136 4.72 1.80 -12.91
CA VAL A 136 4.45 0.49 -12.29
C VAL A 136 4.00 -0.48 -13.39
N THR A 137 4.96 -1.08 -14.08
CA THR A 137 4.68 -2.14 -15.05
C THR A 137 4.17 -3.35 -14.28
N THR A 138 2.88 -3.65 -14.42
CA THR A 138 2.32 -4.88 -13.86
C THR A 138 3.02 -6.10 -14.49
N PRO A 139 3.09 -7.26 -13.82
CA PRO A 139 3.64 -8.48 -14.42
C PRO A 139 2.96 -8.84 -15.75
N GLU A 140 1.67 -8.54 -15.86
CA GLU A 140 0.86 -8.62 -17.08
C GLU A 140 1.40 -7.68 -18.18
N GLN A 141 1.67 -6.41 -17.86
CA GLN A 141 2.29 -5.47 -18.80
C GLN A 141 3.72 -5.87 -19.19
N ARG A 142 4.50 -6.47 -18.27
CA ARG A 142 5.83 -7.03 -18.58
C ARG A 142 5.76 -8.24 -19.50
N TYR A 143 4.73 -9.06 -19.35
CA TYR A 143 4.46 -10.21 -20.23
C TYR A 143 4.02 -9.74 -21.62
N LEU A 144 3.05 -8.82 -21.69
CA LEU A 144 2.56 -8.24 -22.94
C LEU A 144 3.65 -7.46 -23.69
N ALA A 145 4.48 -6.69 -22.98
CA ALA A 145 5.62 -6.00 -23.59
C ALA A 145 6.67 -6.98 -24.13
N ARG A 146 6.88 -8.12 -23.48
CA ARG A 146 7.76 -9.20 -23.97
C ARG A 146 7.22 -9.87 -25.22
N GLU A 147 5.92 -10.15 -25.29
CA GLU A 147 5.29 -10.71 -26.50
C GLU A 147 5.28 -9.70 -27.67
N GLN A 148 4.96 -8.43 -27.42
CA GLN A 148 4.99 -7.38 -28.44
C GLN A 148 6.40 -7.14 -28.97
N ALA A 149 7.42 -7.15 -28.10
CA ALA A 149 8.82 -7.02 -28.53
C ALA A 149 9.32 -8.25 -29.30
N ALA A 150 8.81 -9.45 -29.00
CA ALA A 150 9.12 -10.67 -29.76
C ALA A 150 8.49 -10.64 -31.17
N ALA A 151 7.28 -10.09 -31.31
CA ALA A 151 6.60 -9.97 -32.60
C ALA A 151 7.29 -8.98 -33.56
N VAL A 152 7.84 -7.87 -33.04
CA VAL A 152 8.50 -6.83 -33.87
C VAL A 152 9.89 -7.27 -34.36
N ARG A 153 10.56 -8.22 -33.71
CA ARG A 153 11.85 -8.78 -34.16
C ARG A 153 11.71 -9.96 -35.14
N ALA A 154 10.50 -10.47 -35.33
CA ALA A 154 10.21 -11.60 -36.22
C ALA A 154 9.61 -11.17 -37.57
N ALA A 155 9.51 -9.86 -37.82
CA ALA A 155 9.08 -9.24 -39.09
C ALA A 155 10.26 -8.52 -39.74
#